data_AF-A0A6M5YMP5-F1
#
_entry.id   AF-A0A6M5YMP5-F1
#
_cell.length_a   1.000
_cell.length_b   1.000
_cell.length_c   1.000
_cell.angle_alpha   90.00
_cell.angle_beta   90.00
_cell.angle_gamma   90.00
#
_symmetry.space_group_name_H-M   'P 1'
#
loop_
_entity.id
_entity.type
_entity.pdbx_description
1 polymer ?
#
loop_
_entity_poly.entity_id
_entity_poly.type
_entity_poly.pdbx_seq_one_letter_code
_entity_poly.pdbx_strand_id
1 'polypeptide(L)'
;MSVNEDERDDWRDTTEQLDQARQARSDAAWRPFEQKWAALVAPAFAALLRIWRNEPARNPAAEADAIANLNDLYGRLAKEAAETAFAGDFETRSGFRVLAGVLGRDSLCVVFNNHPYEGFPTRRDKELNEFRAWLADVGVGELAHAEHPARGPHEGHSYALLLWCVPGSEQYVEGKYRATVLKGPSDSPGA
;
A
#
# COMPACT_ATOMS: atom_id res chain seq x y z
N MET A 1 -4.84 -38.36 22.55
CA MET A 1 -6.14 -37.69 22.39
C MET A 1 -6.23 -37.26 20.94
N SER A 2 -7.03 -37.96 20.12
CA SER A 2 -7.30 -37.55 18.74
C SER A 2 -8.39 -36.49 18.78
N VAL A 3 -8.12 -35.30 18.24
CA VAL A 3 -9.15 -34.28 18.02
C VAL A 3 -10.16 -34.84 17.02
N ASN A 4 -11.45 -34.88 17.41
CA ASN A 4 -12.52 -35.37 16.54
C ASN A 4 -12.61 -34.50 15.28
N GLU A 5 -13.00 -35.09 14.14
CA GLU A 5 -13.15 -34.35 12.88
C GLU A 5 -14.18 -33.20 13.01
N ASP A 6 -15.27 -33.43 13.76
CA ASP A 6 -16.28 -32.41 14.06
C ASP A 6 -15.72 -31.18 14.81
N GLU A 7 -14.76 -31.38 15.74
CA GLU A 7 -14.11 -30.25 16.43
C GLU A 7 -13.20 -29.48 15.47
N ARG A 8 -12.52 -30.17 14.53
CA ARG A 8 -11.64 -29.53 13.55
C ARG A 8 -12.39 -28.65 12.55
N ASP A 9 -13.61 -29.03 12.17
CA ASP A 9 -14.41 -28.23 11.25
C ASP A 9 -14.99 -26.99 11.93
N ASP A 10 -15.42 -27.08 13.20
CA ASP A 10 -15.90 -25.91 13.98
C ASP A 10 -14.80 -24.84 14.18
N TRP A 11 -13.55 -25.27 14.40
CA TRP A 11 -12.39 -24.37 14.47
C TRP A 11 -12.06 -23.68 13.14
N ARG A 12 -12.24 -24.38 12.01
CA ARG A 12 -12.00 -23.81 10.67
C ARG A 12 -13.04 -22.75 10.33
N ASP A 13 -14.31 -23.05 10.57
CA ASP A 13 -15.42 -22.11 10.34
C ASP A 13 -15.25 -20.85 11.19
N THR A 14 -14.83 -21.01 12.45
CA THR A 14 -14.55 -19.87 13.34
C THR A 14 -13.39 -19.01 12.84
N THR A 15 -12.32 -19.64 12.33
CA THR A 15 -11.14 -18.90 11.82
C THR A 15 -11.50 -18.12 10.56
N GLU A 16 -12.23 -18.73 9.63
CA GLU A 16 -12.69 -18.08 8.41
C GLU A 16 -13.62 -16.90 8.72
N GLN A 17 -14.58 -17.07 9.64
CA GLN A 17 -15.46 -15.99 10.07
C GLN A 17 -14.70 -14.81 10.68
N LEU A 18 -13.67 -15.08 11.49
CA LEU A 18 -12.82 -14.03 12.08
C LEU A 18 -12.04 -13.28 11.01
N ASP A 19 -11.48 -13.97 10.03
CA ASP A 19 -10.73 -13.35 8.94
C ASP A 19 -11.64 -12.54 8.01
N GLN A 20 -12.84 -13.03 7.71
CA GLN A 20 -13.86 -12.27 6.98
C GLN A 20 -14.28 -11.00 7.75
N ALA A 21 -14.49 -11.10 9.07
CA ALA A 21 -14.85 -9.94 9.89
C ALA A 21 -13.72 -8.90 9.95
N ARG A 22 -12.45 -9.34 10.05
CA ARG A 22 -11.27 -8.46 9.98
C ARG A 22 -11.20 -7.76 8.62
N GLN A 23 -11.36 -8.51 7.53
CA GLN A 23 -11.35 -7.92 6.19
C GLN A 23 -12.48 -6.91 6.01
N ALA A 24 -13.69 -7.19 6.50
CA ALA A 24 -14.81 -6.25 6.41
C ALA A 24 -14.55 -4.95 7.19
N ARG A 25 -13.95 -5.03 8.39
CA ARG A 25 -13.56 -3.84 9.17
C ARG A 25 -12.47 -3.04 8.45
N SER A 26 -11.48 -3.74 7.94
CA SER A 26 -10.38 -3.21 7.15
C SER A 26 -10.92 -2.45 5.93
N ASP A 27 -11.79 -3.06 5.13
CA ASP A 27 -12.46 -2.42 3.99
C ASP A 27 -13.27 -1.19 4.40
N ALA A 28 -13.99 -1.26 5.52
CA ALA A 28 -14.77 -0.13 6.04
C ALA A 28 -13.88 1.06 6.43
N ALA A 29 -12.68 0.80 6.97
CA ALA A 29 -11.71 1.84 7.32
C ALA A 29 -11.10 2.50 6.06
N TRP A 30 -10.80 1.71 5.02
CA TRP A 30 -10.14 2.20 3.81
C TRP A 30 -11.08 2.84 2.79
N ARG A 31 -12.36 2.44 2.75
CA ARG A 31 -13.29 2.91 1.71
C ARG A 31 -13.43 4.44 1.63
N PRO A 32 -13.58 5.20 2.74
CA PRO A 32 -13.63 6.67 2.66
C PRO A 32 -12.34 7.27 2.10
N PHE A 33 -11.19 6.69 2.48
CA PHE A 33 -9.88 7.08 1.97
C PHE A 33 -9.80 6.85 0.46
N GLU A 34 -10.15 5.65 -0.02
CA GLU A 34 -10.08 5.28 -1.44
C GLU A 34 -10.96 6.18 -2.30
N GLN A 35 -12.19 6.43 -1.86
CA GLN A 35 -13.14 7.29 -2.58
C GLN A 35 -12.62 8.73 -2.70
N LYS A 36 -12.15 9.30 -1.59
CA LYS A 36 -11.59 10.64 -1.56
C LYS A 36 -10.40 10.77 -2.51
N TRP A 37 -9.44 9.84 -2.43
CA TRP A 37 -8.20 9.95 -3.18
C TRP A 37 -8.37 9.64 -4.66
N ALA A 38 -9.24 8.70 -5.02
CA ALA A 38 -9.62 8.49 -6.41
C ALA A 38 -10.24 9.77 -7.02
N ALA A 39 -11.10 10.46 -6.28
CA ALA A 39 -11.74 11.70 -6.73
C ALA A 39 -10.78 12.89 -6.88
N LEU A 40 -9.64 12.89 -6.17
CA LEU A 40 -8.63 13.95 -6.27
C LEU A 40 -7.56 13.64 -7.33
N VAL A 41 -7.06 12.39 -7.38
CA VAL A 41 -5.96 11.99 -8.26
C VAL A 41 -6.40 11.86 -9.70
N ALA A 42 -7.54 11.21 -9.96
CA ALA A 42 -8.01 10.96 -11.32
C ALA A 42 -8.15 12.24 -12.18
N PRO A 43 -8.81 13.33 -11.72
CA PRO A 43 -8.90 14.54 -12.52
C PRO A 43 -7.54 15.26 -12.67
N ALA A 44 -6.67 15.23 -11.65
CA ALA A 44 -5.33 15.80 -11.73
C ALA A 44 -4.47 15.09 -12.80
N PHE A 45 -4.52 13.75 -12.82
CA PHE A 45 -3.80 12.96 -13.81
C PHE A 45 -4.38 13.14 -15.22
N ALA A 46 -5.71 13.19 -15.36
CA ALA A 46 -6.36 13.48 -16.63
C ALA A 46 -5.98 14.86 -17.20
N ALA A 47 -5.73 15.86 -16.33
CA ALA A 47 -5.22 17.17 -16.76
C ALA A 47 -3.82 17.07 -17.34
N LEU A 48 -2.91 16.32 -16.69
CA LEU A 48 -1.56 16.06 -17.20
C LEU A 48 -1.60 15.34 -18.57
N LEU A 49 -2.41 14.28 -18.69
CA LEU A 49 -2.55 13.54 -19.96
C LEU A 49 -3.03 14.44 -21.11
N ARG A 50 -3.89 15.42 -20.82
CA ARG A 50 -4.38 16.37 -21.83
C ARG A 50 -3.26 17.27 -22.36
N ILE A 51 -2.34 17.68 -21.48
CA ILE A 51 -1.16 18.47 -21.87
C ILE A 51 -0.27 17.63 -22.79
N TRP A 52 -0.03 16.36 -22.45
CA TRP A 52 0.80 15.46 -23.25
C TRP A 52 0.20 15.11 -24.61
N ARG A 53 -1.13 14.96 -24.70
CA ARG A 53 -1.81 14.65 -25.98
C ARG A 53 -1.82 15.82 -26.98
N ASN A 54 -1.64 17.06 -26.54
CA ASN A 54 -1.69 18.25 -27.38
C ASN A 54 -0.30 18.58 -27.97
N GLU A 55 0.31 17.63 -28.69
CA GLU A 55 1.74 17.63 -29.03
C GLU A 55 2.31 18.85 -29.80
N PRO A 56 1.59 19.57 -30.68
CA PRO A 56 2.16 20.79 -31.27
C PRO A 56 2.07 22.02 -30.34
N ALA A 57 1.35 21.96 -29.21
CA ALA A 57 1.11 23.07 -28.28
C ALA A 57 1.55 22.76 -26.83
N ARG A 58 2.51 21.86 -26.65
CA ARG A 58 2.99 21.46 -25.32
C ARG A 58 3.55 22.68 -24.60
N ASN A 59 2.94 23.06 -23.49
CA ASN A 59 3.39 24.17 -22.64
C ASN A 59 4.20 23.59 -21.47
N PRO A 60 5.53 23.74 -21.46
CA PRO A 60 6.38 23.16 -20.42
C PRO A 60 6.06 23.67 -19.01
N ALA A 61 5.60 24.92 -18.88
CA ALA A 61 5.22 25.49 -17.58
C ALA A 61 3.96 24.81 -17.04
N ALA A 62 2.93 24.65 -17.88
CA ALA A 62 1.71 23.95 -17.50
C ALA A 62 1.96 22.47 -17.16
N GLU A 63 2.88 21.82 -17.87
CA GLU A 63 3.32 20.45 -17.56
C GLU A 63 4.02 20.37 -16.20
N ALA A 64 4.97 21.28 -15.93
CA ALA A 64 5.66 21.33 -14.65
C ALA A 64 4.70 21.58 -13.48
N ASP A 65 3.73 22.49 -13.63
CA ASP A 65 2.70 22.77 -12.63
C ASP A 65 1.80 21.54 -12.38
N ALA A 66 1.39 20.83 -13.43
CA ALA A 66 0.57 19.63 -13.31
C ALA A 66 1.32 18.49 -12.61
N ILE A 67 2.61 18.28 -12.92
CA ILE A 67 3.47 17.31 -12.25
C ILE A 67 3.66 17.68 -10.78
N ALA A 68 3.93 18.96 -10.47
CA ALA A 68 4.09 19.43 -9.10
C ALA A 68 2.82 19.20 -8.26
N ASN A 69 1.64 19.49 -8.83
CA ASN A 69 0.35 19.24 -8.18
C ASN A 69 0.10 17.74 -7.92
N LEU A 70 0.44 16.87 -8.87
CA LEU A 70 0.33 15.41 -8.66
C LEU A 70 1.28 14.90 -7.58
N ASN A 71 2.53 15.36 -7.58
CA ASN A 71 3.51 14.97 -6.56
C ASN A 71 3.07 15.40 -5.16
N ASP A 72 2.50 16.60 -5.01
CA ASP A 72 1.91 17.06 -3.75
C ASP A 72 0.72 16.18 -3.32
N LEU A 73 -0.18 15.82 -4.26
CA LEU A 73 -1.27 14.90 -3.98
C LEU A 73 -0.77 13.53 -3.52
N TYR A 74 0.26 12.97 -4.19
CA TYR A 74 0.84 11.68 -3.81
C TYR A 74 1.47 11.73 -2.42
N GLY A 75 2.20 12.80 -2.08
CA GLY A 75 2.77 12.97 -0.74
C GLY A 75 1.70 13.00 0.35
N ARG A 76 0.60 13.74 0.12
CA ARG A 76 -0.53 13.80 1.05
C ARG A 76 -1.29 12.47 1.14
N LEU A 77 -1.46 11.77 0.03
CA LEU A 77 -2.10 10.45 -0.03
C LEU A 77 -1.30 9.42 0.77
N ALA A 78 0.02 9.36 0.57
CA ALA A 78 0.90 8.44 1.29
C ALA A 78 0.82 8.68 2.81
N LYS A 79 0.82 9.94 3.23
CA LYS A 79 0.71 10.31 4.64
C LYS A 79 -0.62 9.85 5.24
N GLU A 80 -1.73 10.16 4.59
CA GLU A 80 -3.05 9.76 5.07
C GLU A 80 -3.22 8.23 5.03
N ALA A 81 -2.59 7.53 4.09
CA ALA A 81 -2.57 6.08 4.06
C ALA A 81 -1.86 5.49 5.29
N ALA A 82 -0.70 6.03 5.67
CA ALA A 82 0.01 5.60 6.87
C ALA A 82 -0.80 5.90 8.15
N GLU A 83 -1.52 7.02 8.18
CA GLU A 83 -2.46 7.38 9.25
C GLU A 83 -3.66 6.41 9.32
N THR A 84 -4.28 6.09 8.19
CA THR A 84 -5.39 5.13 8.09
C THR A 84 -4.94 3.73 8.52
N ALA A 85 -3.76 3.28 8.08
CA ALA A 85 -3.18 2.02 8.52
C ALA A 85 -2.95 1.99 10.04
N PHE A 86 -2.39 3.07 10.60
CA PHE A 86 -2.12 3.18 12.03
C PHE A 86 -3.40 3.20 12.88
N ALA A 87 -4.39 4.02 12.51
CA ALA A 87 -5.57 4.28 13.35
C ALA A 87 -6.79 3.40 13.03
N GLY A 88 -6.97 3.02 11.77
CA GLY A 88 -8.18 2.37 11.26
C GLY A 88 -8.02 0.89 10.92
N ASP A 89 -6.79 0.42 10.70
CA ASP A 89 -6.53 -0.94 10.21
C ASP A 89 -5.38 -1.62 10.95
N PHE A 90 -5.33 -1.41 12.27
CA PHE A 90 -4.24 -1.96 13.08
C PHE A 90 -4.22 -3.49 13.07
N GLU A 91 -5.39 -4.11 12.96
CA GLU A 91 -5.59 -5.57 13.06
C GLU A 91 -4.90 -6.36 11.94
N THR A 92 -4.86 -5.81 10.71
CA THR A 92 -4.26 -6.52 9.57
C THR A 92 -2.74 -6.45 9.56
N ARG A 93 -2.15 -5.50 10.30
CA ARG A 93 -0.69 -5.25 10.45
C ARG A 93 0.05 -4.85 9.18
N SER A 94 -0.42 -5.25 8.02
CA SER A 94 0.10 -4.91 6.72
C SER A 94 -0.96 -5.21 5.66
N GLY A 95 -0.90 -4.52 4.54
CA GLY A 95 -1.85 -4.79 3.48
C GLY A 95 -1.52 -4.11 2.17
N PHE A 96 -2.39 -4.37 1.21
CA PHE A 96 -2.34 -3.89 -0.15
C PHE A 96 -3.72 -3.34 -0.53
N ARG A 97 -3.77 -2.14 -1.10
CA ARG A 97 -4.98 -1.51 -1.64
C ARG A 97 -4.75 -1.08 -3.07
N VAL A 98 -5.82 -1.08 -3.85
CA VAL A 98 -5.78 -0.73 -5.28
C VAL A 98 -6.81 0.35 -5.56
N LEU A 99 -6.36 1.50 -6.02
CA LEU A 99 -7.19 2.54 -6.61
C LEU A 99 -7.16 2.33 -8.12
N ALA A 100 -8.10 1.51 -8.61
CA ALA A 100 -8.12 1.08 -10.01
C ALA A 100 -8.45 2.24 -10.97
N GLY A 101 -7.70 2.33 -12.07
CA GLY A 101 -7.97 3.27 -13.17
C GLY A 101 -7.80 4.75 -12.84
N VAL A 102 -7.28 5.11 -11.66
CA VAL A 102 -7.08 6.51 -11.28
C VAL A 102 -5.94 7.18 -12.06
N LEU A 103 -5.07 6.37 -12.69
CA LEU A 103 -4.01 6.83 -13.58
C LEU A 103 -4.37 6.50 -15.05
N GLY A 104 -5.64 6.72 -15.42
CA GLY A 104 -6.16 6.45 -16.75
C GLY A 104 -6.55 4.99 -16.93
N ARG A 105 -5.63 4.15 -17.45
CA ARG A 105 -5.81 2.69 -17.47
C ARG A 105 -5.09 2.01 -16.31
N ASP A 106 -4.15 2.72 -15.71
CA ASP A 106 -3.25 2.19 -14.71
C ASP A 106 -3.84 2.44 -13.31
N SER A 107 -3.38 1.65 -12.35
CA SER A 107 -3.81 1.69 -10.96
C SER A 107 -2.78 2.39 -10.09
N LEU A 108 -3.25 3.02 -9.03
CA LEU A 108 -2.40 3.43 -7.92
C LEU A 108 -2.53 2.38 -6.82
N CYS A 109 -1.43 1.70 -6.50
CA CYS A 109 -1.39 0.72 -5.43
C CYS A 109 -0.86 1.35 -4.15
N VAL A 110 -1.48 1.02 -3.02
CA VAL A 110 -1.01 1.40 -1.69
C VAL A 110 -0.52 0.15 -0.98
N VAL A 111 0.75 0.14 -0.64
CA VAL A 111 1.34 -0.87 0.25
C VAL A 111 1.48 -0.23 1.62
N PHE A 112 0.99 -0.88 2.67
CA PHE A 112 1.17 -0.38 4.03
C PHE A 112 1.64 -1.46 4.99
N ASN A 113 2.33 -1.02 6.03
CA ASN A 113 2.77 -1.86 7.14
C ASN A 113 2.65 -1.04 8.42
N ASN A 114 1.88 -1.53 9.37
CA ASN A 114 1.71 -0.98 10.71
C ASN A 114 2.21 -1.97 11.77
N HIS A 115 3.10 -2.89 11.39
CA HIS A 115 3.66 -3.87 12.29
C HIS A 115 4.55 -3.16 13.34
N PRO A 116 4.19 -3.21 14.63
CA PRO A 116 5.05 -2.71 15.70
C PRO A 116 6.29 -3.59 15.74
N TYR A 117 7.34 -3.26 14.99
CA TYR A 117 8.66 -3.77 15.30
C TYR A 117 9.24 -2.99 16.48
N GLU A 118 8.48 -2.92 17.57
CA GLU A 118 8.81 -2.15 18.78
C GLU A 118 10.15 -2.60 19.40
N GLY A 119 10.67 -3.76 19.00
CA GLY A 119 12.03 -4.22 19.31
C GLY A 119 12.98 -4.42 18.12
N PHE A 120 12.57 -4.22 16.87
CA PHE A 120 13.36 -4.54 15.66
C PHE A 120 13.22 -3.54 14.50
N PRO A 121 13.41 -2.22 14.70
CA PRO A 121 13.24 -1.22 13.65
C PRO A 121 14.12 -1.48 12.41
N THR A 122 15.32 -2.03 12.61
CA THR A 122 16.22 -2.40 11.51
C THR A 122 15.65 -3.48 10.59
N ARG A 123 14.74 -4.32 11.09
CA ARG A 123 14.07 -5.35 10.29
C ARG A 123 13.07 -4.73 9.32
N ARG A 124 12.25 -3.78 9.79
CA ARG A 124 11.32 -3.02 8.95
C ARG A 124 12.04 -2.37 7.78
N ASP A 125 13.11 -1.64 8.09
CA ASP A 125 13.86 -0.90 7.07
C ASP A 125 14.55 -1.85 6.09
N LYS A 126 15.03 -3.01 6.57
CA LYS A 126 15.58 -4.05 5.71
C LYS A 126 14.53 -4.62 4.75
N GLU A 127 13.38 -5.04 5.27
CA GLU A 127 12.28 -5.59 4.45
C GLU A 127 11.78 -4.56 3.43
N LEU A 128 11.64 -3.29 3.86
CA LEU A 128 11.25 -2.19 2.99
C LEU A 128 12.29 -1.94 1.90
N ASN A 129 13.58 -1.90 2.24
CA ASN A 129 14.65 -1.70 1.27
C ASN A 129 14.77 -2.87 0.29
N GLU A 130 14.60 -4.11 0.75
CA GLU A 130 14.54 -5.29 -0.12
C GLU A 130 13.36 -5.22 -1.10
N PHE A 131 12.19 -4.78 -0.63
CA PHE A 131 11.03 -4.59 -1.48
C PHE A 131 11.24 -3.48 -2.51
N ARG A 132 11.79 -2.32 -2.10
CA ARG A 132 12.15 -1.20 -3.00
C ARG A 132 13.16 -1.59 -4.06
N ALA A 133 14.19 -2.34 -3.68
CA ALA A 133 15.19 -2.84 -4.63
C ALA A 133 14.54 -3.71 -5.70
N TRP A 134 13.60 -4.59 -5.30
CA TRP A 134 12.85 -5.40 -6.25
C TRP A 134 11.91 -4.57 -7.13
N LEU A 135 11.22 -3.56 -6.58
CA LEU A 135 10.37 -2.65 -7.37
C LEU A 135 11.18 -1.95 -8.47
N ALA A 136 12.38 -1.48 -8.13
CA ALA A 136 13.29 -0.85 -9.09
C ALA A 136 13.75 -1.82 -10.19
N ASP A 137 14.07 -3.07 -9.84
CA ASP A 137 14.50 -4.12 -10.78
C ASP A 137 13.41 -4.47 -11.80
N VAL A 138 12.14 -4.52 -11.37
CA VAL A 138 10.99 -4.83 -12.24
C VAL A 138 10.34 -3.60 -12.87
N GLY A 139 10.91 -2.41 -12.66
CA GLY A 139 10.43 -1.15 -13.25
C GLY A 139 9.11 -0.63 -12.70
N VAL A 140 8.72 -1.03 -11.48
CA VAL A 140 7.53 -0.48 -10.80
C VAL A 140 7.91 0.82 -10.11
N GLY A 141 7.29 1.92 -10.51
CA GLY A 141 7.60 3.25 -9.99
C GLY A 141 7.01 3.48 -8.59
N GLU A 142 7.85 3.81 -7.63
CA GLU A 142 7.43 4.39 -6.34
C GLU A 142 7.10 5.88 -6.56
N LEU A 143 5.86 6.26 -6.27
CA LEU A 143 5.35 7.62 -6.44
C LEU A 143 5.55 8.47 -5.18
N ALA A 144 5.35 7.87 -4.00
CA ALA A 144 5.53 8.54 -2.71
C ALA A 144 5.66 7.51 -1.58
N HIS A 145 6.21 7.99 -0.46
CA HIS A 145 6.32 7.25 0.78
C HIS A 145 6.06 8.18 1.96
N ALA A 146 5.41 7.66 2.99
CA ALA A 146 5.25 8.37 4.25
C ALA A 146 5.24 7.40 5.43
N GLU A 147 5.62 7.95 6.57
CA GLU A 147 5.65 7.27 7.86
C GLU A 147 4.74 8.01 8.86
N HIS A 148 4.13 7.25 9.78
CA HIS A 148 3.25 7.77 10.83
C HIS A 148 3.40 6.97 12.14
N PRO A 149 3.33 7.61 13.32
CA PRO A 149 3.46 9.03 13.58
C PRO A 149 4.76 9.64 13.06
N ALA A 150 4.73 10.91 12.65
CA ALA A 150 5.94 11.58 12.14
C ALA A 150 6.96 11.94 13.23
N ARG A 151 6.55 11.95 14.51
CA ARG A 151 7.37 12.25 15.69
C ARG A 151 6.82 11.57 16.93
N GLY A 152 7.68 11.32 17.90
CA GLY A 152 7.31 10.86 19.25
C GLY A 152 7.72 9.42 19.55
N PRO A 153 7.23 8.82 20.66
CA PRO A 153 7.65 7.49 21.11
C PRO A 153 7.38 6.36 20.12
N HIS A 154 6.44 6.57 19.19
CA HIS A 154 6.08 5.63 18.14
C HIS A 154 6.40 6.20 16.75
N GLU A 155 7.41 7.06 16.61
CA GLU A 155 7.79 7.61 15.31
C GLU A 155 8.03 6.51 14.28
N GLY A 156 7.41 6.67 13.11
CA GLY A 156 7.48 5.73 11.99
C GLY A 156 6.83 4.37 12.20
N HIS A 157 5.99 4.21 13.23
CA HIS A 157 5.35 2.93 13.55
C HIS A 157 4.65 2.28 12.34
N SER A 158 4.00 3.09 11.53
CA SER A 158 3.38 2.70 10.28
C SER A 158 4.07 3.39 9.11
N TYR A 159 4.15 2.72 7.97
CA TYR A 159 4.48 3.34 6.70
C TYR A 159 3.43 3.03 5.63
N ALA A 160 3.40 3.86 4.59
CA ALA A 160 2.73 3.57 3.34
C ALA A 160 3.62 3.94 2.15
N LEU A 161 3.58 3.10 1.10
CA LEU A 161 4.20 3.33 -0.20
C LEU A 161 3.10 3.41 -1.24
N LEU A 162 3.23 4.38 -2.14
CA LEU A 162 2.38 4.51 -3.32
C LEU A 162 3.14 4.05 -4.54
N LEU A 163 2.52 3.17 -5.31
CA LEU A 163 3.14 2.56 -6.47
C LEU A 163 2.28 2.83 -7.70
N TRP A 164 2.94 3.09 -8.83
CA TRP A 164 2.31 3.05 -10.14
C TRP A 164 2.24 1.60 -10.60
N CYS A 165 1.03 1.04 -10.64
CA CYS A 165 0.77 -0.32 -11.12
C CYS A 165 0.16 -0.29 -12.52
N VAL A 166 0.83 -0.88 -13.51
CA VAL A 166 0.24 -1.11 -14.83
C VAL A 166 -0.82 -2.23 -14.77
N PRO A 167 -1.80 -2.28 -15.70
CA PRO A 167 -2.87 -3.27 -15.66
C PRO A 167 -2.35 -4.71 -15.56
N GLY A 168 -2.81 -5.43 -14.53
CA GLY A 168 -2.47 -6.82 -14.28
C GLY A 168 -1.20 -7.02 -13.44
N SER A 169 -0.47 -5.94 -13.10
CA SER A 169 0.70 -6.02 -12.22
C SER A 169 0.33 -6.04 -10.72
N GLU A 170 -0.90 -5.66 -10.37
CA GLU A 170 -1.33 -5.47 -8.98
C GLU A 170 -1.14 -6.74 -8.14
N GLN A 171 -1.63 -7.89 -8.63
CA GLN A 171 -1.52 -9.17 -7.94
C GLN A 171 -0.07 -9.64 -7.82
N TYR A 172 0.77 -9.32 -8.82
CA TYR A 172 2.18 -9.68 -8.81
C TYR A 172 2.95 -8.88 -7.74
N VAL A 173 2.69 -7.57 -7.65
CA VAL A 173 3.26 -6.69 -6.62
C VAL A 173 2.77 -7.09 -5.24
N GLU A 174 1.47 -7.36 -5.07
CA GLU A 174 0.91 -7.83 -3.80
C GLU A 174 1.55 -9.16 -3.36
N GLY A 175 1.64 -10.13 -4.27
CA GLY A 175 2.23 -11.43 -3.98
C GLY A 175 3.68 -11.31 -3.54
N LYS A 176 4.48 -10.46 -4.19
CA LYS A 176 5.85 -10.18 -3.78
C LYS A 176 5.89 -9.51 -2.40
N TYR A 177 5.07 -8.48 -2.18
CA TYR A 177 5.04 -7.77 -0.92
C TYR A 177 4.74 -8.71 0.25
N ARG A 178 3.70 -9.54 0.10
CA ARG A 178 3.33 -10.59 1.07
C ARG A 178 4.49 -11.56 1.30
N ALA A 179 5.18 -12.00 0.26
CA ALA A 179 6.32 -12.91 0.39
C ALA A 179 7.55 -12.28 1.09
N THR A 180 7.72 -10.96 1.01
CA THR A 180 8.79 -10.23 1.71
C THR A 180 8.44 -10.00 3.18
N VAL A 181 7.22 -9.54 3.47
CA VAL A 181 6.82 -9.12 4.83
C VAL A 181 6.31 -10.27 5.70
N LEU A 182 5.67 -11.29 5.12
CA LEU A 182 5.10 -12.42 5.89
C LEU A 182 6.08 -13.57 6.12
N LYS A 183 7.32 -13.50 5.60
CA LYS A 183 8.36 -14.47 5.97
C LYS A 183 8.70 -14.29 7.45
N GLY A 184 8.09 -15.13 8.29
CA GLY A 184 8.50 -15.31 9.68
C GLY A 184 9.98 -15.74 9.75
N PRO A 185 10.66 -15.53 10.89
CA PRO A 185 12.08 -15.88 11.06
C PRO A 185 12.40 -17.38 10.97
N SER A 186 11.43 -18.26 10.72
CA SER A 186 11.58 -19.71 10.69
C SER A 186 12.27 -20.29 9.45
N ASP A 187 12.45 -19.50 8.39
CA ASP A 187 13.04 -19.99 7.12
C ASP A 187 14.51 -19.59 6.93
N SER A 188 15.20 -19.15 7.99
CA SER A 188 16.66 -19.11 7.97
C SER A 188 17.17 -20.54 8.16
N PRO A 189 17.74 -21.22 7.14
CA PRO A 189 18.48 -22.45 7.40
C PRO A 189 19.57 -22.10 8.41
N GLY A 190 19.60 -22.82 9.53
CA GLY A 190 20.48 -22.52 10.67
C GLY A 190 21.89 -22.19 10.21
N ALA A 191 22.33 -20.98 10.55
CA ALA A 191 23.73 -20.57 10.54
C ALA A 191 24.33 -20.87 11.92
#